data_AF-A0A943BT70-F1
#
_entry.id   AF-A0A943BT70-F1
#
_cell.length_a   1.000
_cell.length_b   1.000
_cell.length_c   1.000
_cell.angle_alpha   90.00
_cell.angle_beta   90.00
_cell.angle_gamma   90.00
#
_symmetry.space_group_name_H-M   'P 1'
#
loop_
_entity.id
_entity.type
_entity.pdbx_description
1 polymer ?
#
loop_
_entity_poly.entity_id
_entity_poly.type
_entity_poly.pdbx_seq_one_letter_code
_entity_poly.pdbx_strand_id
1 'polypeptide(L)'
;MLTFLSFPFPIITGVICIVKYRKSTKAAIAIFVALVLSFISMIAIISAYEYSQHEKYYSGDGSAHIHLYDVSFMDEKGNRYAFDFDKSGYDRFYINGTDEYLNADLCYIDGNGYLHYDDDLSITAKDETCCVDEDGSIYYPAKYAYFNKDGSINYNGAVLSYDRFGNAYTYERVPYYDESGNKYSYSFDSVSLKGCYTKIVTKETFENEYSFVDEHGYFVYDEKHDFVKQDEAGRIYKDSSGKIYYWASSISWDKSGRLLDASGKVIE
;
A
#
# COMPACT_ATOMS: atom_id res chain seq x y z
N MET A 1 38.57 -23.20 -37.59
CA MET A 1 37.27 -22.63 -38.05
C MET A 1 36.11 -23.00 -37.12
N LEU A 2 36.02 -24.22 -36.56
CA LEU A 2 34.95 -24.59 -35.60
C LEU A 2 35.02 -23.86 -34.24
N THR A 3 36.19 -23.39 -33.82
CA THR A 3 36.41 -22.67 -32.55
C THR A 3 35.89 -21.22 -32.54
N PHE A 4 35.59 -20.64 -33.71
CA PHE A 4 35.05 -19.27 -33.80
C PHE A 4 33.51 -19.24 -33.79
N LEU A 5 32.86 -20.36 -34.13
CA LEU A 5 31.40 -20.52 -34.14
C LEU A 5 30.84 -21.06 -32.82
N SER A 6 31.70 -21.54 -31.91
CA SER A 6 31.30 -22.08 -30.61
C SER A 6 30.83 -21.02 -29.61
N PHE A 7 31.13 -19.75 -29.85
CA PHE A 7 30.76 -18.65 -28.96
C PHE A 7 29.31 -18.16 -29.17
N PRO A 8 28.82 -17.98 -30.42
CA PRO A 8 27.41 -17.60 -30.65
C PRO A 8 26.44 -18.78 -30.75
N PHE A 9 26.90 -20.00 -31.12
CA PHE A 9 26.01 -21.16 -31.33
C PHE A 9 26.60 -22.46 -30.76
N PRO A 10 26.70 -22.58 -29.42
CA PRO A 10 27.25 -23.77 -28.77
C PRO A 10 26.47 -25.03 -29.15
N ILE A 11 25.14 -24.95 -29.25
CA ILE A 11 24.27 -26.08 -29.61
C ILE A 11 24.54 -26.59 -31.03
N ILE A 12 24.60 -25.70 -32.02
CA ILE A 12 24.85 -26.07 -33.43
C ILE A 12 26.27 -26.65 -33.58
N THR A 13 27.25 -26.04 -32.93
CA THR A 13 28.64 -26.51 -32.94
C THR A 13 28.78 -27.87 -32.24
N GLY A 14 28.03 -28.08 -31.15
CA GLY A 14 27.93 -29.32 -30.41
C GLY A 14 27.34 -30.48 -31.22
N VAL A 15 26.20 -30.23 -31.89
CA VAL A 15 25.54 -31.20 -32.79
C VAL A 15 26.46 -31.57 -33.95
N ILE A 16 27.13 -30.59 -34.58
CA ILE A 16 28.10 -30.85 -35.65
C ILE A 16 29.28 -31.68 -35.13
N CYS A 17 29.78 -31.42 -33.92
CA CYS A 17 30.85 -32.22 -33.31
C CYS A 17 30.41 -33.67 -33.03
N ILE A 18 29.20 -33.89 -32.52
CA ILE A 18 28.65 -35.24 -32.24
C ILE A 18 28.40 -36.02 -33.54
N VAL A 19 27.84 -35.37 -34.56
CA VAL A 19 27.52 -36.01 -35.86
C VAL A 19 28.79 -36.28 -36.67
N LYS A 20 29.78 -35.37 -36.63
CA LYS A 20 31.00 -35.47 -37.44
C LYS A 20 32.12 -36.30 -36.80
N TYR A 21 32.15 -36.41 -35.47
CA TYR A 21 33.08 -37.28 -34.75
C TYR A 21 32.31 -38.41 -34.06
N ARG A 22 32.24 -39.60 -34.70
CA ARG A 22 31.90 -40.87 -34.05
C ARG A 22 32.93 -41.17 -32.95
N LYS A 23 32.79 -40.56 -31.78
CA LYS A 23 33.61 -40.83 -30.59
C LYS A 23 32.76 -41.47 -29.52
N SER A 24 33.43 -42.28 -28.70
CA SER A 24 32.88 -43.09 -27.61
C SER A 24 31.80 -42.35 -26.81
N THR A 25 30.82 -43.10 -26.29
CA THR A 25 29.70 -42.57 -25.47
C THR A 25 30.18 -41.60 -24.37
N LYS A 26 31.36 -41.85 -23.77
CA LYS A 26 31.95 -40.97 -22.76
C LYS A 26 32.30 -39.58 -23.30
N ALA A 27 32.81 -39.48 -24.53
CA ALA A 27 33.16 -38.21 -25.16
C ALA A 27 31.90 -37.43 -25.58
N ALA A 28 30.86 -38.12 -26.06
CA ALA A 28 29.57 -37.51 -26.36
C ALA A 28 28.91 -36.94 -25.10
N ILE A 29 28.93 -37.69 -23.98
CA ILE A 29 28.46 -37.22 -22.68
C ILE A 29 29.26 -36.00 -22.21
N ALA A 30 30.59 -36.02 -22.30
CA ALA A 30 31.42 -34.88 -21.89
C ALA A 30 31.14 -33.60 -22.70
N ILE A 31 30.96 -33.72 -24.02
CA ILE A 31 30.57 -32.60 -24.89
C ILE A 31 29.18 -32.08 -24.51
N PHE A 32 28.21 -32.98 -24.29
CA PHE A 32 26.87 -32.59 -23.87
C PHE A 32 26.85 -31.84 -22.53
N VAL A 33 27.58 -32.34 -21.53
CA VAL A 33 27.71 -31.66 -20.22
C VAL A 33 28.34 -30.28 -20.37
N ALA A 34 29.39 -30.14 -21.18
CA ALA A 34 30.02 -28.84 -21.44
C ALA A 34 29.06 -27.84 -22.11
N LEU A 35 28.19 -28.31 -23.02
CA LEU A 35 27.17 -27.48 -23.65
C LEU A 35 26.12 -27.01 -22.65
N VAL A 36 25.62 -27.92 -21.80
CA VAL A 36 24.65 -27.57 -20.75
C VAL A 36 25.23 -26.56 -19.77
N LEU A 37 26.48 -26.76 -19.32
CA LEU A 37 27.16 -25.81 -18.44
C LEU A 37 27.38 -24.45 -19.12
N SER A 38 27.76 -24.43 -20.40
CA SER A 38 27.91 -23.18 -21.15
C SER A 38 26.60 -22.42 -21.29
N PHE A 39 25.49 -23.13 -21.53
CA PHE A 39 24.15 -22.54 -21.64
C PHE A 39 23.68 -21.98 -20.29
N ILE A 40 23.85 -22.73 -19.20
CA ILE A 40 23.54 -22.25 -17.85
C ILE A 40 24.36 -20.99 -17.52
N SER A 41 25.66 -20.97 -17.86
CA SER A 41 26.51 -19.80 -17.61
C SER A 41 26.08 -18.57 -18.42
N MET A 42 25.65 -18.76 -19.67
CA MET A 42 25.12 -17.68 -20.50
C MET A 42 23.84 -17.10 -19.90
N ILE A 43 22.90 -17.96 -19.47
CA ILE A 43 21.68 -17.51 -18.78
C ILE A 43 22.04 -16.75 -17.51
N ALA A 44 22.92 -17.28 -16.66
CA ALA A 44 23.34 -16.63 -15.42
C ALA A 44 23.96 -15.24 -15.67
N ILE A 45 24.80 -15.10 -16.71
CA ILE A 45 25.39 -13.81 -17.09
C ILE A 45 24.33 -12.82 -17.57
N ILE A 46 23.40 -13.26 -18.43
CA ILE A 46 22.31 -12.40 -18.93
C ILE A 46 21.42 -11.96 -17.76
N SER A 47 21.00 -12.89 -16.90
CA SER A 47 20.18 -12.57 -15.73
C SER A 47 20.91 -11.65 -14.74
N ALA A 48 22.20 -11.86 -14.49
CA ALA A 48 22.98 -10.97 -13.63
C ALA A 48 23.15 -9.58 -14.24
N TYR A 49 23.36 -9.50 -15.56
CA TYR A 49 23.42 -8.24 -16.28
C TYR A 49 22.08 -7.50 -16.20
N GLU A 50 20.97 -8.18 -16.48
CA GLU A 50 19.63 -7.62 -16.39
C GLU A 50 19.32 -7.14 -14.96
N TYR A 51 19.58 -7.96 -13.94
CA TYR A 51 19.46 -7.56 -12.54
C TYR A 51 20.33 -6.34 -12.17
N SER A 52 21.52 -6.21 -12.76
CA SER A 52 22.40 -5.07 -12.49
C SER A 52 21.90 -3.75 -13.08
N GLN A 53 21.09 -3.81 -14.15
CA GLN A 53 20.53 -2.64 -14.83
C GLN A 53 19.19 -2.20 -14.24
N HIS A 54 18.52 -3.07 -13.47
CA HIS A 54 17.26 -2.72 -12.82
C HIS A 54 17.48 -1.71 -11.69
N GLU A 55 16.56 -0.75 -11.60
CA GLU A 55 16.41 0.08 -10.40
C GLU A 55 16.16 -0.82 -9.18
N LYS A 56 16.71 -0.42 -8.04
CA LYS A 56 16.66 -1.21 -6.80
C LYS A 56 16.03 -0.40 -5.70
N TYR A 57 15.09 -1.03 -5.02
CA TYR A 57 14.44 -0.52 -3.82
C TYR A 57 15.03 -1.26 -2.62
N TYR A 58 15.30 -0.55 -1.53
CA TYR A 58 15.91 -1.16 -0.36
C TYR A 58 14.93 -1.21 0.81
N SER A 59 15.02 -2.28 1.59
CA SER A 59 14.36 -2.44 2.89
C SER A 59 15.18 -1.78 4.01
N GLY A 60 14.57 -1.63 5.19
CA GLY A 60 15.23 -1.06 6.36
C GLY A 60 16.45 -1.88 6.85
N ASP A 61 16.52 -3.16 6.49
CA ASP A 61 17.66 -4.04 6.76
C ASP A 61 18.77 -3.97 5.67
N GLY A 62 18.59 -3.13 4.64
CA GLY A 62 19.51 -2.97 3.52
C GLY A 62 19.38 -4.03 2.42
N SER A 63 18.41 -4.95 2.50
CA SER A 63 18.12 -5.90 1.42
C SER A 63 17.59 -5.16 0.18
N ALA A 64 18.02 -5.60 -1.01
CA ALA A 64 17.71 -4.94 -2.28
C ALA A 64 16.70 -5.74 -3.09
N HIS A 65 15.69 -5.05 -3.61
CA HIS A 65 14.53 -5.60 -4.31
C HIS A 65 14.34 -4.94 -5.67
N ILE A 66 13.77 -5.70 -6.61
CA ILE A 66 13.43 -5.18 -7.95
C ILE A 66 12.08 -4.45 -7.91
N HIS A 67 11.17 -4.87 -7.04
CA HIS A 67 9.86 -4.29 -6.90
C HIS A 67 9.74 -3.54 -5.57
N LEU A 68 9.12 -2.36 -5.63
CA LEU A 68 8.86 -1.53 -4.46
C LEU A 68 8.06 -2.29 -3.39
N TYR A 69 7.16 -3.17 -3.80
CA TYR A 69 6.27 -3.87 -2.88
C TYR A 69 6.91 -5.07 -2.15
N ASP A 70 8.13 -5.44 -2.53
CA ASP A 70 8.93 -6.44 -1.80
C ASP A 70 9.69 -5.79 -0.62
N VAL A 71 9.71 -4.46 -0.54
CA VAL A 71 10.32 -3.68 0.54
C VAL A 71 9.64 -4.02 1.86
N SER A 72 10.46 -4.10 2.90
CA SER A 72 10.01 -4.32 4.27
C SER A 72 10.61 -3.32 5.24
N PHE A 73 9.83 -3.08 6.29
CA PHE A 73 10.13 -2.13 7.35
C PHE A 73 10.34 -2.85 8.66
N MET A 74 11.03 -2.21 9.60
CA MET A 74 11.24 -2.73 10.94
C MET A 74 10.77 -1.72 11.98
N ASP A 75 10.16 -2.17 13.07
CA ASP A 75 9.97 -1.32 14.25
C ASP A 75 11.22 -1.34 15.16
N GLU A 76 11.23 -0.52 16.20
CA GLU A 76 12.33 -0.48 17.18
C GLU A 76 12.52 -1.81 17.95
N LYS A 77 11.49 -2.66 17.97
CA LYS A 77 11.51 -3.97 18.65
C LYS A 77 12.06 -5.08 17.75
N GLY A 78 12.32 -4.79 16.49
CA GLY A 78 12.83 -5.72 15.50
C GLY A 78 11.77 -6.54 14.77
N ASN A 79 10.48 -6.20 14.90
CA ASN A 79 9.42 -6.81 14.11
C ASN A 79 9.50 -6.34 12.66
N ARG A 80 9.34 -7.28 11.72
CA ARG A 80 9.32 -7.00 10.28
C ARG A 80 7.90 -6.82 9.77
N TYR A 81 7.71 -5.82 8.92
CA TYR A 81 6.43 -5.49 8.28
C TYR A 81 6.61 -5.51 6.76
N ALA A 82 5.78 -6.27 6.05
CA ALA A 82 5.83 -6.36 4.59
C ALA A 82 4.45 -6.71 4.01
N PHE A 83 4.24 -6.38 2.74
CA PHE A 83 3.05 -6.80 2.02
C PHE A 83 3.03 -8.32 1.81
N ASP A 84 1.82 -8.86 1.72
CA ASP A 84 1.57 -10.22 1.26
C ASP A 84 0.47 -10.18 0.20
N PHE A 85 0.90 -10.25 -1.06
CA PHE A 85 0.01 -10.13 -2.22
C PHE A 85 -0.90 -11.33 -2.42
N ASP A 86 -0.54 -12.48 -1.87
CA ASP A 86 -1.40 -13.67 -1.92
C ASP A 86 -2.59 -13.53 -0.96
N LYS A 87 -2.50 -12.64 0.04
CA LYS A 87 -3.53 -12.46 1.07
C LYS A 87 -4.40 -11.23 0.88
N SER A 88 -3.82 -10.03 0.76
CA SER A 88 -4.60 -8.78 0.79
C SER A 88 -4.02 -7.64 -0.05
N GLY A 89 -2.95 -7.89 -0.83
CA GLY A 89 -2.38 -6.86 -1.70
C GLY A 89 -1.84 -5.68 -0.91
N TYR A 90 -2.28 -4.47 -1.26
CA TYR A 90 -1.71 -3.20 -0.76
C TYR A 90 -2.35 -2.68 0.53
N ASP A 91 -3.31 -3.41 1.11
CA ASP A 91 -4.10 -2.90 2.24
C ASP A 91 -3.46 -3.19 3.60
N ARG A 92 -2.56 -4.19 3.67
CA ARG A 92 -2.06 -4.72 4.95
C ARG A 92 -0.56 -4.97 4.94
N PHE A 93 0.10 -4.54 6.00
CA PHE A 93 1.44 -4.98 6.33
C PHE A 93 1.38 -6.15 7.32
N TYR A 94 1.86 -7.31 6.91
CA TYR A 94 1.91 -8.51 7.74
C TYR A 94 3.16 -8.52 8.61
N ILE A 95 2.97 -8.92 9.87
CA ILE A 95 3.98 -8.88 10.90
C ILE A 95 4.72 -10.21 10.92
N ASN A 96 6.04 -10.18 10.74
CA ASN A 96 6.93 -11.34 10.83
C ASN A 96 6.51 -12.54 9.96
N GLY A 97 5.80 -12.30 8.86
CA GLY A 97 5.27 -13.36 7.98
C GLY A 97 4.11 -14.17 8.59
N THR A 98 3.48 -13.67 9.65
CA THR A 98 2.30 -14.27 10.28
C THR A 98 1.00 -13.81 9.62
N ASP A 99 -0.15 -14.16 10.19
CA ASP A 99 -1.46 -13.62 9.80
C ASP A 99 -1.84 -12.36 10.58
N GLU A 100 -1.00 -11.91 11.54
CA GLU A 100 -1.16 -10.62 12.19
C GLU A 100 -0.74 -9.51 11.23
N TYR A 101 -1.49 -8.41 11.22
CA TYR A 101 -1.25 -7.31 10.28
C TYR A 101 -1.64 -5.95 10.85
N LEU A 102 -1.10 -4.92 10.22
CA LEU A 102 -1.49 -3.52 10.38
C LEU A 102 -2.13 -3.00 9.10
N ASN A 103 -3.03 -2.01 9.21
CA ASN A 103 -3.50 -1.26 8.06
C ASN A 103 -2.33 -0.46 7.47
N ALA A 104 -2.00 -0.71 6.20
CA ALA A 104 -0.85 -0.09 5.55
C ALA A 104 -0.99 1.44 5.40
N ASP A 105 -2.22 1.95 5.33
CA ASP A 105 -2.49 3.39 5.22
C ASP A 105 -2.14 4.16 6.51
N LEU A 106 -2.07 3.46 7.65
CA LEU A 106 -1.76 4.04 8.96
C LEU A 106 -0.34 3.70 9.44
N CYS A 107 0.48 3.13 8.56
CA CYS A 107 1.87 2.80 8.86
C CYS A 107 2.79 3.88 8.31
N TYR A 108 3.65 4.40 9.18
CA TYR A 108 4.58 5.46 8.88
C TYR A 108 5.99 5.07 9.28
N ILE A 109 7.02 5.64 8.65
CA ILE A 109 8.41 5.51 9.07
C ILE A 109 8.93 6.85 9.60
N ASP A 110 9.64 6.82 10.72
CA ASP A 110 10.30 7.99 11.29
C ASP A 110 11.61 8.34 10.56
N GLY A 111 12.27 9.42 10.97
CA GLY A 111 13.56 9.83 10.40
C GLY A 111 14.72 8.86 10.63
N ASN A 112 14.58 7.88 11.53
CA ASN A 112 15.55 6.81 11.75
C ASN A 112 15.23 5.56 10.92
N GLY A 113 14.10 5.54 10.20
CA GLY A 113 13.64 4.42 9.38
C GLY A 113 12.83 3.37 10.13
N TYR A 114 12.40 3.63 11.36
CA TYR A 114 11.56 2.71 12.13
C TYR A 114 10.08 2.91 11.82
N LEU A 115 9.36 1.80 11.70
CA LEU A 115 7.92 1.80 11.47
C LEU A 115 7.15 2.12 12.76
N HIS A 116 6.17 3.01 12.62
CA HIS A 116 5.20 3.43 13.61
C HIS A 116 3.78 3.23 13.07
N TYR A 117 2.85 2.89 13.95
CA TYR A 117 1.45 2.71 13.60
C TYR A 117 0.62 3.80 14.27
N ASP A 118 -0.08 4.58 13.44
CA ASP A 118 -0.93 5.70 13.87
C ASP A 118 -2.34 5.20 14.18
N ASP A 119 -2.54 4.68 15.39
CA ASP A 119 -3.83 4.11 15.81
C ASP A 119 -4.84 5.14 16.31
N ASP A 120 -4.40 6.38 16.56
CA ASP A 120 -5.22 7.52 16.99
C ASP A 120 -5.47 8.56 15.89
N LEU A 121 -4.90 8.33 14.69
CA LEU A 121 -5.08 9.14 13.48
C LEU A 121 -4.61 10.58 13.70
N SER A 122 -3.51 10.76 14.41
CA SER A 122 -2.89 12.04 14.74
C SER A 122 -1.94 12.53 13.65
N ILE A 123 -1.37 11.61 12.86
CA ILE A 123 -0.39 11.95 11.82
C ILE A 123 -1.12 12.46 10.58
N THR A 124 -0.79 13.69 10.18
CA THR A 124 -1.37 14.37 9.01
C THR A 124 -0.29 14.71 7.99
N ALA A 125 -0.66 14.79 6.72
CA ALA A 125 0.23 15.25 5.67
C ALA A 125 0.53 16.75 5.85
N LYS A 126 1.81 17.08 5.97
CA LYS A 126 2.26 18.48 5.99
C LYS A 126 2.31 19.04 4.58
N ASP A 127 2.81 18.24 3.65
CA ASP A 127 2.89 18.49 2.22
C ASP A 127 3.05 17.15 1.49
N GLU A 128 3.33 17.19 0.19
CA GLU A 128 3.50 16.02 -0.69
C GLU A 128 4.76 15.19 -0.38
N THR A 129 5.60 15.64 0.55
CA THR A 129 6.92 15.07 0.83
C THR A 129 7.07 14.53 2.25
N CYS A 130 6.15 14.85 3.17
CA CYS A 130 6.18 14.32 4.53
C CYS A 130 4.85 14.49 5.29
N CYS A 131 4.74 13.71 6.36
CA CYS A 131 3.70 13.83 7.36
C CYS A 131 4.28 14.36 8.68
N VAL A 132 3.39 14.88 9.53
CA VAL A 132 3.72 15.45 10.83
C VAL A 132 2.67 15.02 11.87
N ASP A 133 3.15 14.74 13.07
CA ASP A 133 2.34 14.43 14.24
C ASP A 133 2.10 15.71 15.09
N GLU A 134 1.23 15.64 16.09
CA GLU A 134 0.85 16.75 16.97
C GLU A 134 2.05 17.35 17.74
N ASP A 135 3.07 16.54 18.03
CA ASP A 135 4.31 16.96 18.69
C ASP A 135 5.34 17.59 17.73
N GLY A 136 5.07 17.59 16.42
CA GLY A 136 5.95 18.09 15.37
C GLY A 136 6.94 17.07 14.80
N SER A 137 6.90 15.82 15.24
CA SER A 137 7.70 14.73 14.69
C SER A 137 7.37 14.47 13.22
N ILE A 138 8.40 14.21 12.41
CA ILE A 138 8.27 14.03 10.96
C ILE A 138 8.24 12.54 10.62
N TYR A 139 7.31 12.19 9.76
CA TYR A 139 7.04 10.82 9.33
C TYR A 139 6.88 10.73 7.81
N TYR A 140 7.06 9.53 7.27
CA TYR A 140 6.84 9.21 5.86
C TYR A 140 5.88 8.02 5.73
N PRO A 141 4.88 8.03 4.83
CA PRO A 141 3.94 6.92 4.68
C PRO A 141 4.67 5.65 4.20
N ALA A 142 4.66 4.59 4.99
CA ALA A 142 5.40 3.36 4.71
C ALA A 142 4.91 2.69 3.41
N LYS A 143 3.61 2.77 3.10
CA LYS A 143 3.00 2.24 1.87
C LYS A 143 3.67 2.73 0.58
N TYR A 144 4.24 3.93 0.60
CA TYR A 144 4.82 4.60 -0.57
C TYR A 144 6.31 4.89 -0.40
N ALA A 145 6.91 4.48 0.72
CA ALA A 145 8.29 4.76 1.03
C ALA A 145 9.19 3.55 0.75
N TYR A 146 10.46 3.83 0.54
CA TYR A 146 11.53 2.83 0.48
C TYR A 146 12.85 3.47 0.90
N PHE A 147 13.88 2.64 1.07
CA PHE A 147 15.21 3.12 1.41
C PHE A 147 16.09 3.18 0.16
N ASN A 148 16.99 4.16 0.14
CA ASN A 148 18.12 4.17 -0.77
C ASN A 148 19.21 3.22 -0.26
N LYS A 149 20.20 2.93 -1.10
CA LYS A 149 21.33 2.04 -0.74
C LYS A 149 22.13 2.51 0.49
N ASP A 150 22.15 3.82 0.74
CA ASP A 150 22.83 4.43 1.89
C ASP A 150 21.97 4.47 3.17
N GLY A 151 20.74 3.93 3.10
CA GLY A 151 19.78 3.92 4.21
C GLY A 151 18.93 5.19 4.31
N SER A 152 19.13 6.20 3.45
CA SER A 152 18.26 7.37 3.44
C SER A 152 16.86 7.02 2.91
N ILE A 153 15.84 7.68 3.45
CA ILE A 153 14.44 7.44 3.10
C ILE A 153 14.10 8.13 1.78
N ASN A 154 13.40 7.42 0.90
CA ASN A 154 12.82 7.96 -0.31
C ASN A 154 11.29 7.85 -0.22
N TYR A 155 10.63 8.99 -0.37
CA TYR A 155 9.18 9.09 -0.48
C TYR A 155 8.85 10.23 -1.44
N ASN A 156 7.98 9.95 -2.40
CA ASN A 156 7.39 10.94 -3.28
C ASN A 156 6.02 10.44 -3.71
N GLY A 157 4.96 11.02 -3.16
CA GLY A 157 3.61 10.69 -3.58
C GLY A 157 2.64 11.79 -3.19
N ALA A 158 1.71 12.13 -4.07
CA ALA A 158 0.59 12.96 -3.67
C ALA A 158 -0.66 12.74 -4.52
N VAL A 159 -1.58 11.96 -3.96
CA VAL A 159 -3.00 12.33 -3.96
C VAL A 159 -3.35 12.52 -2.50
N LEU A 160 -3.72 13.74 -2.11
CA LEU A 160 -4.11 14.07 -0.75
C LEU A 160 -5.63 14.04 -0.63
N SER A 161 -6.10 13.47 0.47
CA SER A 161 -7.50 13.54 0.90
C SER A 161 -7.61 14.39 2.15
N TYR A 162 -8.75 15.03 2.36
CA TYR A 162 -8.91 16.04 3.41
C TYR A 162 -10.06 15.70 4.34
N ASP A 163 -9.93 16.05 5.62
CA ASP A 163 -11.02 15.98 6.59
C ASP A 163 -11.83 17.30 6.66
N ARG A 164 -12.82 17.33 7.56
CA ARG A 164 -13.68 18.50 7.80
C ARG A 164 -12.92 19.76 8.23
N PHE A 165 -11.75 19.62 8.86
CA PHE A 165 -10.93 20.74 9.28
C PHE A 165 -9.92 21.16 8.21
N GLY A 166 -9.87 20.45 7.08
CA GLY A 166 -8.91 20.69 6.01
C GLY A 166 -7.53 20.08 6.28
N ASN A 167 -7.40 19.21 7.29
CA ASN A 167 -6.16 18.45 7.47
C ASN A 167 -6.02 17.46 6.32
N ALA A 168 -4.82 17.35 5.77
CA ALA A 168 -4.53 16.46 4.66
C ALA A 168 -4.05 15.10 5.18
N TYR A 169 -4.35 14.04 4.42
CA TYR A 169 -3.91 12.67 4.67
C TYR A 169 -3.47 12.04 3.36
N THR A 170 -2.57 11.07 3.46
CA THR A 170 -2.02 10.34 2.31
C THR A 170 -2.86 9.10 1.93
N TYR A 171 -4.07 9.00 2.48
CA TYR A 171 -5.02 7.92 2.27
C TYR A 171 -6.44 8.46 2.13
N GLU A 172 -7.30 7.75 1.40
CA GLU A 172 -8.64 8.23 1.04
C GLU A 172 -9.63 8.25 2.21
N ARG A 173 -9.55 7.24 3.08
CA ARG A 173 -10.49 7.03 4.19
C ARG A 173 -10.11 7.85 5.42
N VAL A 174 -10.12 9.17 5.27
CA VAL A 174 -9.81 10.16 6.32
C VAL A 174 -10.73 10.01 7.54
N PRO A 175 -10.29 10.46 8.73
CA PRO A 175 -11.13 10.45 9.93
C PRO A 175 -12.34 11.37 9.80
N TYR A 176 -13.45 10.93 10.39
CA TYR A 176 -14.67 11.70 10.58
C TYR A 176 -14.72 12.20 12.02
N TYR A 177 -15.42 13.30 12.27
CA TYR A 177 -15.48 13.94 13.59
C TYR A 177 -16.92 14.18 14.02
N ASP A 178 -17.27 13.84 15.27
CA ASP A 178 -18.52 14.33 15.86
C ASP A 178 -18.37 15.79 16.36
N GLU A 179 -19.47 16.44 16.74
CA GLU A 179 -19.47 17.83 17.25
C GLU A 179 -18.61 18.01 18.51
N SER A 180 -18.35 16.93 19.26
CA SER A 180 -17.48 16.94 20.44
C SER A 180 -16.00 16.77 20.11
N GLY A 181 -15.65 16.61 18.83
CA GLY A 181 -14.29 16.42 18.35
C GLY A 181 -13.78 14.99 18.43
N ASN A 182 -14.64 13.99 18.70
CA ASN A 182 -14.19 12.60 18.69
C ASN A 182 -13.99 12.10 17.27
N LYS A 183 -12.88 11.38 17.05
CA LYS A 183 -12.53 10.77 15.76
C LYS A 183 -13.23 9.44 15.52
N TYR A 184 -13.59 9.20 14.27
CA TYR A 184 -14.17 7.96 13.76
C TYR A 184 -13.42 7.49 12.52
N SER A 185 -13.06 6.21 12.48
CA SER A 185 -12.43 5.59 11.30
C SER A 185 -13.39 4.63 10.61
N TYR A 186 -13.40 4.66 9.28
CA TYR A 186 -14.14 3.68 8.50
C TYR A 186 -13.30 2.42 8.27
N SER A 187 -13.94 1.25 8.37
CA SER A 187 -13.38 -0.01 7.92
C SER A 187 -14.44 -0.84 7.17
N PHE A 188 -13.98 -1.74 6.29
CA PHE A 188 -14.85 -2.67 5.56
C PHE A 188 -14.40 -4.10 5.81
N ASP A 189 -15.32 -4.93 6.30
CA ASP A 189 -15.10 -6.37 6.42
C ASP A 189 -15.54 -7.06 5.12
N SER A 190 -14.57 -7.62 4.40
CA SER A 190 -14.80 -8.34 3.15
C SER A 190 -15.50 -9.69 3.34
N VAL A 191 -15.48 -10.28 4.54
CA VAL A 191 -16.17 -11.54 4.84
C VAL A 191 -17.65 -11.28 5.06
N SER A 192 -18.00 -10.32 5.93
CA SER A 192 -19.40 -9.98 6.18
C SER A 192 -20.00 -9.05 5.11
N LEU A 193 -19.15 -8.48 4.24
CA LEU A 193 -19.51 -7.44 3.27
C LEU A 193 -20.18 -6.23 3.94
N LYS A 194 -19.69 -5.84 5.13
CA LYS A 194 -20.23 -4.73 5.91
C LYS A 194 -19.17 -3.69 6.19
N GLY A 195 -19.55 -2.42 6.06
CA GLY A 195 -18.77 -1.30 6.55
C GLY A 195 -19.17 -0.91 7.97
N CYS A 196 -18.21 -0.42 8.74
CA CYS A 196 -18.49 0.21 10.02
C CYS A 196 -17.58 1.42 10.27
N TYR A 197 -18.08 2.35 11.08
CA TYR A 197 -17.28 3.41 11.67
C TYR A 197 -16.90 3.02 13.08
N THR A 198 -15.65 3.20 13.47
CA THR A 198 -15.16 2.92 14.83
C THR A 198 -14.78 4.22 15.51
N LYS A 199 -15.39 4.52 16.65
CA LYS A 199 -14.99 5.65 17.49
C LYS A 199 -13.66 5.36 18.14
N ILE A 200 -12.63 6.15 17.84
CA ILE A 200 -11.24 5.84 18.19
C ILE A 200 -11.02 5.73 19.70
N VAL A 201 -11.67 6.61 20.47
CA VAL A 201 -11.48 6.71 21.94
C VAL A 201 -12.14 5.56 22.71
N THR A 202 -13.30 5.07 22.26
CA THR A 202 -14.08 4.03 22.97
C THR A 202 -13.98 2.65 22.31
N LYS A 203 -13.49 2.60 21.07
CA LYS A 203 -13.50 1.42 20.19
C LYS A 203 -14.91 0.88 19.88
N GLU A 204 -15.94 1.71 20.08
CA GLU A 204 -17.31 1.38 19.73
C GLU A 204 -17.52 1.44 18.21
N THR A 205 -18.30 0.50 17.68
CA THR A 205 -18.55 0.35 16.24
C THR A 205 -19.97 0.72 15.87
N PHE A 206 -20.12 1.43 14.76
CA PHE A 206 -21.37 1.96 14.23
C PHE A 206 -21.59 1.44 12.81
N GLU A 207 -22.79 0.92 12.55
CA GLU A 207 -23.14 0.37 11.23
C GLU A 207 -23.13 1.48 10.17
N ASN A 208 -22.48 1.21 9.03
CA ASN A 208 -22.34 2.19 7.96
C ASN A 208 -23.68 2.61 7.35
N GLU A 209 -24.67 1.73 7.33
CA GLU A 209 -26.02 1.98 6.78
C GLU A 209 -26.77 3.08 7.54
N TYR A 210 -26.38 3.34 8.80
CA TYR A 210 -26.98 4.33 9.69
C TYR A 210 -25.98 5.41 10.13
N SER A 211 -24.85 5.51 9.43
CA SER A 211 -23.80 6.48 9.67
C SER A 211 -23.87 7.61 8.64
N PHE A 212 -24.02 8.84 9.14
CA PHE A 212 -24.26 10.03 8.35
C PHE A 212 -23.31 11.15 8.71
N VAL A 213 -23.39 12.22 7.92
CA VAL A 213 -22.75 13.50 8.14
C VAL A 213 -23.80 14.60 8.04
N ASP A 214 -23.82 15.54 8.96
CA ASP A 214 -24.75 16.66 8.89
C ASP A 214 -24.28 17.78 7.93
N GLU A 215 -25.08 18.83 7.77
CA GLU A 215 -24.74 19.98 6.90
C GLU A 215 -23.44 20.69 7.31
N HIS A 216 -23.00 20.51 8.56
CA HIS A 216 -21.76 21.06 9.07
C HIS A 216 -20.59 20.08 8.96
N GLY A 217 -20.76 18.91 8.35
CA GLY A 217 -19.68 17.96 8.16
C GLY A 217 -19.36 17.10 9.39
N TYR A 218 -20.22 17.10 10.41
CA TYR A 218 -20.03 16.26 11.60
C TYR A 218 -20.70 14.90 11.45
N PHE A 219 -20.01 13.87 11.94
CA PHE A 219 -20.49 12.50 12.02
C PHE A 219 -21.72 12.41 12.93
N VAL A 220 -22.76 11.75 12.44
CA VAL A 220 -24.01 11.49 13.15
C VAL A 220 -24.41 10.04 12.92
N TYR A 221 -24.66 9.31 14.01
CA TYR A 221 -25.23 7.96 13.94
C TYR A 221 -26.73 8.02 14.26
N ASP A 222 -27.55 7.48 13.37
CA ASP A 222 -29.00 7.38 13.56
C ASP A 222 -29.32 6.17 14.43
N GLU A 223 -29.23 6.31 15.76
CA GLU A 223 -29.49 5.20 16.70
C GLU A 223 -30.90 4.59 16.58
N LYS A 224 -31.87 5.35 16.08
CA LYS A 224 -33.28 4.93 16.01
C LYS A 224 -33.66 4.35 14.64
N HIS A 225 -32.77 4.46 13.66
CA HIS A 225 -33.02 4.10 12.27
C HIS A 225 -34.27 4.80 11.70
N ASP A 226 -34.49 6.08 12.08
CA ASP A 226 -35.66 6.85 11.70
C ASP A 226 -35.41 7.90 10.60
N PHE A 227 -34.16 8.03 10.15
CA PHE A 227 -33.80 8.92 9.04
C PHE A 227 -34.39 8.41 7.72
N VAL A 228 -35.10 9.29 7.02
CA VAL A 228 -35.82 8.96 5.80
C VAL A 228 -35.05 9.43 4.57
N LYS A 229 -34.75 8.49 3.66
CA LYS A 229 -34.13 8.73 2.36
C LYS A 229 -34.93 9.73 1.51
N GLN A 230 -34.23 10.67 0.87
CA GLN A 230 -34.81 11.80 0.11
C GLN A 230 -34.52 11.76 -1.39
N ASP A 231 -33.47 11.05 -1.81
CA ASP A 231 -33.02 10.96 -3.20
C ASP A 231 -33.03 9.51 -3.69
N GLU A 232 -33.03 9.27 -5.01
CA GLU A 232 -32.99 7.89 -5.53
C GLU A 232 -31.66 7.18 -5.21
N ALA A 233 -30.55 7.93 -5.18
CA ALA A 233 -29.22 7.38 -4.96
C ALA A 233 -28.97 6.97 -3.50
N GLY A 234 -29.82 7.36 -2.55
CA GLY A 234 -29.68 6.98 -1.14
C GLY A 234 -28.49 7.66 -0.48
N ARG A 235 -28.31 8.95 -0.78
CA ARG A 235 -27.21 9.77 -0.27
C ARG A 235 -27.70 10.89 0.63
N ILE A 236 -28.97 11.27 0.52
CA ILE A 236 -29.56 12.37 1.28
C ILE A 236 -30.71 11.84 2.13
N TYR A 237 -30.72 12.22 3.40
CA TYR A 237 -31.66 11.76 4.40
C TYR A 237 -32.22 12.93 5.20
N LYS A 238 -33.39 12.76 5.81
CA LYS A 238 -33.98 13.70 6.76
C LYS A 238 -34.46 13.01 8.01
N ASP A 239 -34.27 13.67 9.15
CA ASP A 239 -34.92 13.26 10.39
C ASP A 239 -36.37 13.77 10.47
N SER A 240 -37.06 13.41 11.57
CA SER A 240 -38.44 13.84 11.84
C SER A 240 -38.63 15.36 12.01
N SER A 241 -37.57 16.11 12.30
CA SER A 241 -37.58 17.57 12.39
C SER A 241 -37.36 18.25 11.03
N GLY A 242 -36.93 17.48 10.03
CA GLY A 242 -36.59 17.96 8.70
C GLY A 242 -35.13 18.37 8.51
N LYS A 243 -34.25 18.15 9.51
CA LYS A 243 -32.80 18.37 9.37
C LYS A 243 -32.25 17.39 8.34
N ILE A 244 -31.35 17.86 7.48
CA ILE A 244 -30.76 17.10 6.38
C ILE A 244 -29.45 16.45 6.83
N TYR A 245 -29.24 15.22 6.38
CA TYR A 245 -28.03 14.45 6.59
C TYR A 245 -27.60 13.78 5.29
N TYR A 246 -26.30 13.55 5.16
CA TYR A 246 -25.67 12.90 4.01
C TYR A 246 -25.11 11.55 4.44
N TRP A 247 -25.28 10.52 3.62
CA TRP A 247 -24.69 9.22 3.93
C TRP A 247 -23.16 9.33 3.96
N ALA A 248 -22.54 8.94 5.08
CA ALA A 248 -21.14 9.25 5.35
C ALA A 248 -20.21 8.70 4.26
N SER A 249 -20.44 7.46 3.80
CA SER A 249 -19.63 6.83 2.75
C SER A 249 -19.87 7.39 1.33
N SER A 250 -20.67 8.44 1.18
CA SER A 250 -20.94 9.11 -0.11
C SER A 250 -20.43 10.54 -0.18
N ILE A 251 -19.79 11.04 0.87
CA ILE A 251 -19.23 12.38 0.92
C ILE A 251 -17.70 12.34 1.03
N SER A 252 -17.08 13.48 0.78
CA SER A 252 -15.67 13.74 1.05
C SER A 252 -15.49 15.23 1.37
N TRP A 253 -14.26 15.69 1.58
CA TRP A 253 -13.98 17.11 1.78
C TRP A 253 -12.93 17.62 0.82
N ASP A 254 -13.06 18.90 0.46
CA ASP A 254 -11.99 19.61 -0.21
C ASP A 254 -10.92 20.10 0.78
N LYS A 255 -9.84 20.66 0.23
CA LYS A 255 -8.71 21.23 1.01
C LYS A 255 -9.08 22.35 1.99
N SER A 256 -10.30 22.89 1.89
CA SER A 256 -10.80 23.94 2.79
C SER A 256 -11.78 23.37 3.82
N GLY A 257 -11.93 22.04 3.89
CA GLY A 257 -12.88 21.36 4.77
C GLY A 257 -14.34 21.51 4.33
N ARG A 258 -14.62 21.85 3.06
CA ARG A 258 -16.00 21.93 2.55
C ARG A 258 -16.48 20.56 2.10
N LEU A 259 -17.71 20.24 2.44
CA LEU A 259 -18.33 18.96 2.12
C LEU A 259 -18.54 18.84 0.61
N LEU A 260 -18.13 17.70 0.05
CA LEU A 260 -18.28 17.35 -1.35
C LEU A 260 -19.25 16.18 -1.47
N ASP A 261 -20.11 16.23 -2.47
CA ASP A 261 -20.92 15.08 -2.87
C ASP A 261 -20.06 14.00 -3.58
N ALA A 262 -20.67 12.85 -3.86
CA ALA A 262 -20.01 11.75 -4.57
C ALA A 262 -19.52 12.08 -5.99
N SER A 263 -19.89 13.24 -6.55
CA SER A 263 -19.36 13.75 -7.84
C SER A 263 -18.21 14.73 -7.67
N GLY A 264 -17.82 15.04 -6.44
CA GLY A 264 -16.78 16.02 -6.10
C GLY A 264 -17.27 17.46 -6.13
N LYS A 265 -18.59 17.70 -6.14
CA LYS A 265 -19.15 19.06 -6.12
C LYS A 265 -19.39 19.48 -4.67
N VAL A 266 -19.05 20.73 -4.35
CA VAL A 266 -19.36 21.33 -3.05
C VAL A 266 -20.86 21.34 -2.81
N ILE A 267 -21.26 20.86 -1.64
CA ILE A 267 -22.61 20.93 -1.11
C ILE A 267 -22.75 22.32 -0.45
N GLU A 268 -23.70 23.12 -0.96
CA GLU A 268 -24.02 24.48 -0.49
C GLU A 268 -24.97 24.49 0.71
#